data_AF-A0A7J2I1K1-F1
#
_entry.id   AF-A0A7J2I1K1-F1
#
_cell.length_a   1.000
_cell.length_b   1.000
_cell.length_c   1.000
_cell.angle_alpha   90.00
_cell.angle_beta   90.00
_cell.angle_gamma   90.00
#
_symmetry.space_group_name_H-M   'P 1'
#
loop_
_entity.id
_entity.type
_entity.pdbx_description
1 polymer ?
#
loop_
_entity_poly.entity_id
_entity_poly.type
_entity_poly.pdbx_seq_one_letter_code
_entity_poly.pdbx_strand_id
1 'polypeptide(L)'
;MFDEKRLQEIQECKEKWEKETVAKSLERISERGGFSTSSDIAVARVYTPLDVAEMDYLRDLSFPGEYPFTRGVYPTMYRARFWTMRQYAGFGTAEQTNQRFKYLL
;
A
#
# COMPACT_ATOMS: atom_id res chain seq x y z
N MET A 1 1.12 -19.46 -3.57
CA MET A 1 0.08 -18.64 -2.90
C MET A 1 -1.28 -18.79 -3.58
N PHE A 2 -1.31 -18.85 -4.91
CA PHE A 2 -2.54 -19.07 -5.69
C PHE A 2 -2.44 -20.38 -6.46
N ASP A 3 -3.59 -20.99 -6.73
CA ASP A 3 -3.69 -22.16 -7.60
C ASP A 3 -3.50 -21.73 -9.07
N GLU A 4 -2.72 -22.49 -9.84
CA GLU A 4 -2.38 -22.16 -11.23
C GLU A 4 -3.63 -22.05 -12.10
N LYS A 5 -4.60 -22.96 -11.90
CA LYS A 5 -5.88 -22.92 -12.60
C LYS A 5 -6.63 -21.62 -12.31
N ARG A 6 -6.61 -21.17 -11.07
CA ARG A 6 -7.29 -19.93 -10.66
C ARG A 6 -6.60 -18.69 -11.24
N LEU A 7 -5.28 -18.69 -11.33
CA LEU A 7 -4.54 -17.61 -12.01
C LEU A 7 -4.90 -17.55 -13.49
N GLN A 8 -4.97 -18.70 -14.16
CA GLN A 8 -5.37 -18.77 -15.56
C GLN A 8 -6.81 -18.24 -15.78
N GLU A 9 -7.76 -18.64 -14.93
CA GLU A 9 -9.13 -18.11 -14.97
C GLU A 9 -9.15 -16.57 -14.82
N ILE A 10 -8.34 -16.03 -13.90
CA ILE A 10 -8.24 -14.57 -13.69
C ILE A 10 -7.64 -13.88 -14.91
N GLN A 11 -6.62 -14.47 -15.54
CA GLN A 11 -6.01 -13.95 -16.76
C GLN A 11 -7.03 -13.85 -17.90
N GLU A 12 -7.77 -14.92 -18.16
CA GLU A 12 -8.80 -14.96 -19.21
C GLU A 12 -9.92 -13.94 -18.94
N CYS A 13 -10.39 -13.83 -17.69
CA CYS A 13 -11.38 -12.84 -17.31
C CYS A 13 -10.86 -11.41 -17.46
N LYS A 14 -9.60 -11.15 -17.10
CA LYS A 14 -8.97 -9.83 -17.23
C LYS A 14 -8.87 -9.41 -18.69
N GLU A 15 -8.40 -10.31 -19.56
CA GLU A 15 -8.32 -10.05 -21.01
C GLU A 15 -9.69 -9.79 -21.63
N LYS A 16 -10.71 -10.56 -21.24
CA LYS A 16 -12.08 -10.34 -21.69
C LYS A 16 -12.60 -8.98 -21.25
N TRP A 17 -12.38 -8.62 -19.98
CA TRP A 17 -12.80 -7.34 -19.44
C TRP A 17 -12.12 -6.15 -20.16
N GLU A 18 -10.82 -6.26 -20.46
CA GLU A 18 -10.08 -5.25 -21.22
C GLU A 18 -10.62 -5.08 -22.64
N LYS A 19 -10.88 -6.20 -23.35
CA LYS A 19 -11.38 -6.19 -24.73
C LYS A 19 -12.84 -5.73 -24.84
N GLU A 20 -13.69 -6.07 -23.88
CA GLU A 20 -15.12 -5.80 -23.99
C GLU A 20 -15.53 -4.55 -23.22
N THR A 21 -15.24 -4.49 -21.91
CA THR A 21 -15.80 -3.47 -21.02
C THR A 21 -14.97 -2.20 -21.06
N VAL A 22 -13.64 -2.34 -21.00
CA VAL A 22 -12.74 -1.18 -21.03
C VAL A 22 -12.76 -0.54 -22.41
N ALA A 23 -12.66 -1.32 -23.49
CA ALA A 23 -12.72 -0.79 -24.85
C ALA A 23 -13.99 0.05 -25.10
N LYS A 24 -15.18 -0.47 -24.75
CA LYS A 24 -16.46 0.27 -24.85
C LYS A 24 -16.46 1.57 -24.04
N SER A 25 -15.82 1.58 -22.88
CA SER A 25 -15.71 2.79 -22.07
C SER A 25 -14.77 3.82 -22.72
N LEU A 26 -13.64 3.37 -23.26
CA LEU A 26 -12.63 4.21 -23.90
C LEU A 26 -13.12 4.84 -25.20
N GLU A 27 -13.99 4.14 -25.94
CA GLU A 27 -14.67 4.68 -27.13
C GLU A 27 -15.57 5.88 -26.78
N ARG A 28 -16.18 5.87 -25.58
CA ARG A 28 -17.05 6.95 -25.12
C ARG A 28 -16.26 8.11 -24.52
N ILE A 29 -15.27 7.80 -23.68
CA ILE A 29 -14.46 8.78 -22.96
C ILE A 29 -13.03 8.23 -22.82
N SER A 30 -12.07 8.97 -23.36
CA SER A 30 -10.65 8.64 -23.21
C SER A 30 -10.16 8.89 -21.79
N GLU A 31 -9.13 8.14 -21.41
CA GLU A 31 -8.43 8.38 -20.15
C GLU A 31 -7.62 9.67 -20.19
N ARG A 32 -7.45 10.27 -19.01
CA ARG A 32 -6.84 11.59 -18.84
C ARG A 32 -5.32 11.64 -19.06
N GLY A 33 -4.65 10.50 -19.24
CA GLY A 33 -3.23 10.42 -19.52
C GLY A 33 -2.51 9.28 -18.80
N GLY A 34 -1.18 9.35 -18.75
CA GLY A 34 -0.35 8.40 -18.03
C GLY A 34 -0.54 8.51 -16.52
N PHE A 35 -0.92 7.41 -15.89
CA PHE A 35 -1.04 7.33 -14.43
C PHE A 35 0.30 6.89 -13.86
N SER A 36 0.96 7.79 -13.15
CA SER A 36 2.17 7.50 -12.39
C SER A 36 2.06 8.08 -10.98
N THR A 37 2.81 7.47 -10.05
CA THR A 37 3.02 8.06 -8.73
C THR A 37 3.94 9.28 -8.83
N SER A 38 4.09 10.05 -7.74
CA SER A 38 5.05 11.16 -7.65
C SER A 38 6.51 10.73 -7.79
N SER A 39 6.79 9.43 -7.78
CA SER A 39 8.12 8.84 -7.96
C SER A 39 8.26 8.15 -9.33
N ASP A 40 7.42 8.52 -10.31
CA ASP A 40 7.44 8.02 -11.69
C ASP A 40 7.21 6.51 -11.87
N ILE A 41 6.62 5.87 -10.86
CA ILE A 41 6.18 4.47 -10.96
C ILE A 41 4.85 4.43 -11.70
N ALA A 42 4.80 3.73 -12.83
CA ALA A 42 3.58 3.54 -13.62
C ALA A 42 2.53 2.75 -12.83
N VAL A 43 1.29 3.24 -12.84
CA VAL A 43 0.16 2.65 -12.13
C VAL A 43 -0.77 1.98 -13.11
N ALA A 44 -0.96 0.67 -12.97
CA ALA A 44 -1.90 -0.09 -13.78
C ALA A 44 -3.36 0.27 -13.42
N ARG A 45 -4.29 0.08 -14.37
CA ARG A 45 -5.72 0.34 -14.16
C ARG A 45 -6.31 -0.48 -13.03
N VAL A 46 -5.86 -1.72 -12.88
CA VAL A 46 -6.29 -2.66 -11.83
C VAL A 46 -5.16 -3.64 -11.54
N TYR A 47 -4.95 -3.94 -10.26
CA TYR A 47 -4.04 -4.98 -9.78
C TYR A 47 -4.86 -6.20 -9.33
N THR A 48 -4.33 -7.38 -9.60
CA THR A 48 -4.98 -8.68 -9.47
C THR A 48 -3.99 -9.68 -8.84
N PRO A 49 -4.44 -10.90 -8.46
CA PRO A 49 -3.53 -11.94 -8.00
C PRO A 49 -2.40 -12.30 -8.97
N LEU A 50 -2.56 -12.02 -10.28
CA LEU A 50 -1.50 -12.21 -11.28
C LEU A 50 -0.29 -11.33 -10.99
N ASP A 51 -0.52 -10.12 -10.50
CA ASP A 51 0.52 -9.11 -10.26
C ASP A 51 1.37 -9.41 -9.01
N VAL A 52 0.96 -10.41 -8.22
CA VAL A 52 1.67 -10.90 -7.03
C VAL A 52 1.85 -12.42 -7.07
N ALA A 53 1.70 -13.06 -8.24
CA ALA A 53 1.73 -14.51 -8.36
C ALA A 53 3.09 -15.12 -7.98
N GLU A 54 4.18 -14.41 -8.24
CA GLU A 54 5.56 -14.82 -7.94
C GLU A 54 5.98 -14.52 -6.50
N MET A 55 5.16 -13.79 -5.73
CA MET A 55 5.48 -13.44 -4.35
C MET A 55 5.38 -14.68 -3.46
N ASP A 56 6.43 -14.94 -2.68
CA ASP A 56 6.41 -15.96 -1.64
C ASP A 56 5.89 -15.33 -0.34
N TYR A 57 4.71 -15.78 0.09
CA TYR A 57 4.07 -15.25 1.30
C TYR A 57 4.95 -15.39 2.55
N LEU A 58 5.60 -16.54 2.74
CA LEU A 58 6.36 -16.80 3.97
C LEU A 58 7.70 -16.10 3.95
N ARG A 59 8.34 -16.00 2.77
CA ARG A 59 9.64 -15.34 2.62
C ARG A 59 9.54 -13.82 2.53
N ASP A 60 8.64 -13.29 1.70
CA ASP A 60 8.62 -11.87 1.33
C ASP A 60 7.70 -11.04 2.25
N LEU A 61 6.62 -11.65 2.76
CA LEU A 61 5.64 -10.96 3.61
C LEU A 61 5.76 -11.35 5.09
N SER A 62 5.82 -12.66 5.37
CA SER A 62 5.97 -13.26 6.70
C SER A 62 4.89 -12.81 7.72
N PHE A 63 5.12 -13.11 9.00
CA PHE A 63 4.29 -12.69 10.14
C PHE A 63 4.84 -11.41 10.78
N PRO A 64 3.99 -10.55 11.38
CA PRO A 64 4.47 -9.37 12.10
C PRO A 64 5.39 -9.79 13.26
N GLY A 65 6.47 -9.05 13.48
CA GLY A 65 7.49 -9.39 14.48
C GLY A 65 8.52 -10.43 14.04
N GLU A 66 8.43 -10.94 12.80
CA GLU A 66 9.39 -11.88 12.22
C GLU A 66 10.00 -11.31 10.93
N TYR A 67 11.22 -11.72 10.58
CA TYR A 67 11.88 -11.33 9.33
C TYR A 67 11.00 -11.70 8.12
N PRO A 68 10.90 -10.86 7.07
CA PRO A 68 11.60 -9.59 6.84
C PRO A 68 10.92 -8.35 7.44
N PHE A 69 10.00 -8.54 8.38
CA PHE A 69 9.27 -7.48 9.10
C PHE A 69 8.38 -6.60 8.21
N THR A 70 8.04 -7.05 6.99
CA THR A 70 7.18 -6.33 6.04
C THR A 70 5.83 -5.96 6.65
N ARG A 71 5.31 -6.80 7.56
CA ARG A 71 4.02 -6.56 8.28
C ARG A 71 4.15 -5.81 9.60
N GLY A 72 5.36 -5.33 9.93
CA GLY A 72 5.66 -4.63 11.16
C GLY A 72 6.68 -5.37 12.04
N VAL A 73 7.44 -4.60 12.82
CA VAL A 73 8.55 -5.09 13.65
C VAL A 73 8.11 -5.72 14.98
N TYR A 74 6.84 -5.57 15.37
CA TYR A 74 6.30 -6.14 16.61
C TYR A 74 5.14 -7.10 16.31
N PRO A 75 5.02 -8.23 17.02
CA PRO A 75 3.99 -9.23 16.73
C PRO A 75 2.55 -8.75 16.98
N THR A 76 2.36 -7.86 17.96
CA THR A 76 1.03 -7.36 18.36
C THR A 76 0.72 -5.96 17.83
N MET A 77 1.71 -5.24 17.31
CA MET A 77 1.63 -3.86 16.84
C MET A 77 0.70 -2.98 17.73
N TYR A 78 -0.21 -2.24 17.10
CA TYR A 78 -1.11 -1.29 17.74
C TYR A 78 -2.27 -1.92 18.50
N ARG A 79 -2.41 -3.26 18.50
CA ARG A 79 -3.34 -3.95 19.41
C ARG A 79 -2.83 -3.93 20.85
N ALA A 80 -1.51 -3.89 21.06
CA ALA A 80 -0.91 -3.81 22.38
C ALA A 80 -0.53 -2.38 22.78
N ARG A 81 0.07 -1.61 21.86
CA ARG A 81 0.54 -0.25 22.14
C ARG A 81 0.43 0.60 20.88
N PHE A 82 -0.27 1.73 20.96
CA PHE A 82 -0.33 2.70 19.87
C PHE A 82 1.06 3.27 19.53
N TRP A 83 1.20 3.83 18.33
CA TRP A 83 2.36 4.64 18.01
C TRP A 83 2.48 5.82 18.98
N THR A 84 3.71 6.28 19.20
CA THR A 84 3.90 7.47 20.05
C THR A 84 3.36 8.69 19.32
N MET A 85 2.34 9.33 19.87
CA MET A 85 1.87 10.64 19.40
C MET A 85 2.92 11.68 19.80
N ARG A 86 3.82 12.01 18.87
CA ARG A 86 4.94 12.93 19.10
C ARG A 86 4.75 14.20 18.30
N GLN A 87 4.26 15.24 18.95
CA GLN A 87 4.12 16.55 18.34
C GLN A 87 5.49 17.23 18.24
N TYR A 88 5.79 17.79 17.07
CA TYR A 88 6.90 18.71 16.92
C TYR A 88 6.54 20.03 17.60
N ALA A 89 7.36 20.44 18.56
CA ALA A 89 7.21 21.73 19.23
C ALA A 89 8.59 22.32 19.50
N GLY A 90 8.71 23.62 19.26
CA GLY A 90 9.94 24.38 19.43
C GLY A 90 9.80 25.76 18.83
N PHE A 91 9.92 26.80 19.64
CA PHE A 91 9.95 28.19 19.21
C PHE A 91 10.55 29.07 20.31
N GLY A 92 11.17 30.19 19.92
CA GLY A 92 11.72 31.17 20.85
C GLY A 92 12.80 30.59 21.75
N THR A 93 12.69 30.81 23.06
CA THR A 93 13.69 30.35 24.05
C THR A 93 13.43 28.94 24.55
N ALA A 94 14.41 28.38 25.26
CA ALA A 94 14.29 27.07 25.90
C ALA A 94 13.11 27.02 26.89
N GLU A 95 12.88 28.09 27.65
CA GLU A 95 11.77 28.20 28.60
C GLU A 95 10.41 28.19 27.89
N GLN A 96 10.27 28.93 26.79
CA GLN A 96 9.02 28.99 26.01
C GLN A 96 8.70 27.64 25.37
N THR A 97 9.71 26.97 24.84
CA THR A 97 9.57 25.61 24.33
C THR A 97 9.23 24.61 25.44
N ASN A 98 9.81 24.73 26.64
CA ASN A 98 9.47 23.90 27.80
C ASN A 98 8.01 24.09 28.25
N GLN A 99 7.52 25.33 28.27
CA GLN A 99 6.11 25.62 28.54
C GLN A 99 5.20 24.93 27.53
N ARG A 100 5.55 24.98 26.24
CA ARG A 100 4.79 24.29 25.19
C ARG A 100 4.82 22.77 25.34
N PHE A 101 5.95 22.17 25.70
CA PHE A 101 6.01 20.73 25.97
C PHE A 101 5.09 20.32 27.12
N LYS A 102 5.07 21.08 28.23
CA LYS A 102 4.18 20.81 29.36
C LYS A 102 2.70 20.92 28.99
N TYR A 103 2.35 21.82 28.07
CA TYR A 103 0.97 21.94 27.56
C TYR A 103 0.55 20.75 26.67
N LEU A 104 1.49 20.11 25.98
CA LEU A 104 1.22 19.01 25.05
C LEU A 104 1.26 17.61 25.69
N LEU A 105 1.62 17.53 26.98
CA LEU A 105 1.65 16.31 27.80
C LEU A 105 0.37 16.19 28.62
#